data_AF-A0A7V9UC51-F1
#
_entry.id   AF-A0A7V9UC51-F1
#
_cell.length_a   1.000
_cell.length_b   1.000
_cell.length_c   1.000
_cell.angle_alpha   90.00
_cell.angle_beta   90.00
_cell.angle_gamma   90.00
#
_symmetry.space_group_name_H-M   'P 1'
#
loop_
_entity.id
_entity.type
_entity.pdbx_description
1 polymer ?
#
loop_
_entity_poly.entity_id
_entity_poly.type
_entity_poly.pdbx_seq_one_letter_code
_entity_poly.pdbx_strand_id
1 'polypeptide(L)'
;MAASRADVEAAMSWIAVIVIVVELGFTIVLNAGDFGLPVLGTVLFVLTTALVGLLTARRVHDNPIGRLLLAAALAFASGGLGVTLVEVIDPQNPLFAVAAIVGNLAFGLGTGILVTFVVLLFPTGHLPSPRWAIVGWMAGVGLTLLLLGIALSPETFAGLPIENPIGLQGSETLLLVLEGGGIYLLFAAILASVASMVVRFRRGT
;
A
#
# COMPACT_ATOMS: atom_id res chain seq x y z
N MET A 1 -12.08 -6.97 -33.15
CA MET A 1 -12.51 -5.79 -32.35
C MET A 1 -11.48 -5.60 -31.25
N ALA A 2 -10.73 -4.51 -31.26
CA ALA A 2 -9.82 -4.18 -30.16
C ALA A 2 -10.64 -3.55 -29.02
N ALA A 3 -10.43 -4.01 -27.79
CA ALA A 3 -11.08 -3.43 -26.61
C ALA A 3 -10.70 -1.94 -26.48
N SER A 4 -11.66 -1.10 -26.10
CA SER A 4 -11.36 0.32 -25.86
C SER A 4 -10.52 0.49 -24.59
N ARG A 5 -9.78 1.58 -24.47
CA ARG A 5 -9.00 1.89 -23.25
C ARG A 5 -9.89 1.88 -21.98
N ALA A 6 -11.13 2.34 -22.11
CA ALA A 6 -12.11 2.34 -21.02
C ALA A 6 -12.51 0.92 -20.57
N ASP A 7 -12.62 -0.02 -21.52
CA ASP A 7 -12.92 -1.42 -21.22
C ASP A 7 -11.77 -2.09 -20.46
N VAL A 8 -10.52 -1.78 -20.83
CA VAL A 8 -9.32 -2.29 -20.15
C VAL A 8 -9.22 -1.72 -18.73
N GLU A 9 -9.42 -0.41 -18.54
CA GLU A 9 -9.39 0.22 -17.21
C GLU A 9 -10.50 -0.30 -16.28
N ALA A 10 -11.68 -0.54 -16.84
CA ALA A 10 -12.78 -1.19 -16.13
C ALA A 10 -12.44 -2.62 -15.72
N ALA A 11 -11.88 -3.42 -16.64
CA ALA A 11 -11.48 -4.79 -16.36
C ALA A 11 -10.40 -4.85 -15.27
N MET A 12 -9.37 -3.99 -15.32
CA MET A 12 -8.33 -3.93 -14.29
C MET A 12 -8.90 -3.60 -12.91
N SER A 13 -9.86 -2.68 -12.83
CA SER A 13 -10.49 -2.31 -11.56
C SER A 13 -11.29 -3.46 -10.98
N TRP A 14 -12.02 -4.23 -11.81
CA TRP A 14 -12.72 -5.43 -11.36
C TRP A 14 -11.78 -6.55 -10.95
N ILE A 15 -10.70 -6.77 -11.69
CA ILE A 15 -9.68 -7.76 -11.32
C ILE A 15 -9.11 -7.42 -9.94
N ALA A 16 -8.74 -6.15 -9.69
CA ALA A 16 -8.25 -5.73 -8.38
C ALA A 16 -9.27 -6.01 -7.27
N VAL A 17 -10.55 -5.70 -7.50
CA VAL A 17 -11.62 -5.96 -6.52
C VAL A 17 -11.83 -7.46 -6.28
N ILE A 18 -11.79 -8.28 -7.33
CA ILE A 18 -11.90 -9.74 -7.18
C ILE A 18 -10.75 -10.27 -6.35
N VAL A 19 -9.51 -9.85 -6.62
CA VAL A 19 -8.33 -10.26 -5.84
C VAL A 19 -8.48 -9.84 -4.38
N ILE A 20 -8.86 -8.58 -4.12
CA ILE A 20 -9.12 -8.08 -2.76
C ILE A 20 -10.17 -8.93 -2.04
N VAL A 21 -11.31 -9.21 -2.67
CA VAL A 21 -12.39 -10.00 -2.07
C VAL A 21 -11.94 -11.42 -1.78
N VAL A 22 -11.15 -12.03 -2.68
CA VAL A 22 -10.59 -13.37 -2.48
C VAL A 22 -9.62 -13.38 -1.30
N GLU A 23 -8.69 -12.43 -1.23
CA GLU A 23 -7.74 -12.32 -0.12
C GLU A 23 -8.44 -12.11 1.22
N LEU A 24 -9.44 -11.23 1.27
CA LEU A 24 -10.27 -11.03 2.46
C LEU A 24 -11.04 -12.29 2.85
N GLY A 25 -11.57 -13.03 1.87
CA GLY A 25 -12.23 -14.32 2.09
C GLY A 25 -11.30 -15.32 2.77
N PHE A 26 -10.05 -15.45 2.28
CA PHE A 26 -9.03 -16.27 2.94
C PHE A 26 -8.72 -15.79 4.35
N THR A 27 -8.49 -14.49 4.54
CA THR A 27 -8.25 -13.92 5.87
C THR A 27 -9.39 -14.23 6.84
N ILE A 28 -10.64 -14.09 6.42
CA ILE A 28 -11.81 -14.41 7.25
C ILE A 28 -11.87 -15.90 7.60
N VAL A 29 -11.70 -16.78 6.61
CA VAL A 29 -11.77 -18.24 6.80
C VAL A 29 -10.67 -18.74 7.73
N LEU A 30 -9.44 -18.26 7.54
CA LEU A 30 -8.29 -18.66 8.36
C LEU A 30 -8.39 -18.14 9.80
N ASN A 31 -9.05 -17.00 10.01
CA ASN A 31 -9.32 -16.44 11.34
C ASN A 31 -10.69 -16.84 11.91
N ALA A 32 -11.39 -17.82 11.34
CA ALA A 32 -12.77 -18.13 11.76
C ALA A 32 -12.90 -18.54 13.24
N GLY A 33 -11.84 -19.12 13.81
CA GLY A 33 -11.77 -19.51 15.23
C GLY A 33 -11.51 -18.35 16.20
N ASP A 34 -10.96 -17.23 15.72
CA ASP A 34 -10.62 -16.04 16.52
C ASP A 34 -11.02 -14.76 15.78
N PHE A 35 -12.23 -14.74 15.22
CA PHE A 35 -12.73 -13.61 14.46
C PHE A 35 -13.06 -12.43 15.40
N GLY A 36 -12.03 -11.64 15.72
CA GLY A 36 -12.12 -10.51 16.64
C GLY A 36 -12.29 -9.15 15.95
N LEU A 37 -12.36 -8.12 16.79
CA LEU A 37 -12.39 -6.71 16.35
C LEU A 37 -11.24 -6.32 15.39
N PRO A 38 -9.98 -6.82 15.54
CA PRO A 38 -8.91 -6.47 14.62
C PRO A 38 -9.14 -6.95 13.18
N VAL A 39 -9.58 -8.21 13.01
CA VAL A 39 -9.87 -8.80 11.70
C VAL A 39 -11.07 -8.09 11.07
N LEU A 40 -12.13 -7.87 11.85
CA LEU A 40 -13.31 -7.14 11.39
C LEU A 40 -12.95 -5.71 10.95
N GLY A 41 -12.15 -5.00 11.76
CA GLY A 41 -11.69 -3.65 11.44
C GLY A 41 -10.89 -3.59 10.15
N THR A 42 -9.98 -4.55 9.94
CA THR A 42 -9.19 -4.67 8.71
C THR A 42 -10.07 -4.93 7.49
N VAL A 43 -10.99 -5.89 7.58
CA VAL A 43 -11.94 -6.22 6.50
C VAL A 43 -12.76 -4.99 6.13
N LEU A 44 -13.36 -4.31 7.11
CA LEU A 44 -14.18 -3.12 6.87
C LEU A 44 -13.35 -1.98 6.27
N PHE A 45 -12.14 -1.75 6.76
CA PHE A 45 -11.24 -0.74 6.25
C PHE A 45 -10.85 -1.00 4.78
N VAL A 46 -10.44 -2.23 4.46
CA VAL A 46 -10.06 -2.63 3.10
C VAL A 46 -11.25 -2.55 2.16
N LEU A 47 -12.40 -3.11 2.54
CA LEU A 47 -13.62 -3.07 1.72
C LEU A 47 -14.09 -1.64 1.45
N THR A 48 -14.07 -0.78 2.47
CA THR A 48 -14.45 0.62 2.31
C THR A 48 -13.49 1.33 1.36
N THR A 49 -12.18 1.14 1.54
CA THR A 49 -11.16 1.73 0.67
C THR A 49 -11.30 1.24 -0.79
N ALA A 50 -11.51 -0.06 -0.98
CA ALA A 50 -11.71 -0.67 -2.30
C ALA A 50 -12.99 -0.18 -2.97
N LEU A 51 -14.09 -0.07 -2.22
CA LEU A 51 -15.38 0.40 -2.74
C LEU A 51 -15.29 1.86 -3.17
N VAL A 52 -14.71 2.73 -2.34
CA VAL A 52 -14.48 4.14 -2.68
C VAL A 52 -13.56 4.24 -3.90
N GLY A 53 -12.50 3.44 -3.96
CA GLY A 53 -11.58 3.37 -5.11
C GLY A 53 -12.27 2.96 -6.40
N LEU A 54 -13.04 1.87 -6.38
CA LEU A 54 -13.82 1.37 -7.52
C LEU A 54 -14.83 2.41 -8.00
N LEU A 55 -15.62 2.98 -7.10
CA LEU A 55 -16.62 3.98 -7.43
C LEU A 55 -15.97 5.23 -8.04
N THR A 56 -14.83 5.67 -7.49
CA THR A 56 -14.09 6.82 -8.00
C THR A 56 -13.50 6.55 -9.37
N ALA A 57 -12.86 5.39 -9.57
CA ALA A 57 -12.27 4.99 -10.84
C ALA A 57 -13.31 4.85 -11.96
N ARG A 58 -14.54 4.44 -11.62
CA ARG A 58 -15.63 4.23 -12.58
C ARG A 58 -16.41 5.51 -12.89
N ARG A 59 -16.56 6.42 -11.92
CA ARG A 59 -17.32 7.66 -12.09
C ARG A 59 -16.47 8.82 -12.64
N VAL A 60 -15.16 8.80 -12.40
CA VAL A 60 -14.26 9.89 -12.78
C VAL A 60 -13.09 9.31 -13.58
N HIS A 61 -13.32 9.10 -14.88
CA HIS A 61 -12.41 8.39 -15.79
C HIS A 61 -10.99 8.97 -15.87
N ASP A 62 -10.80 10.27 -15.61
CA ASP A 62 -9.49 10.94 -15.63
C ASP A 62 -8.85 11.11 -14.25
N ASN A 63 -9.43 10.54 -13.18
CA ASN A 63 -8.92 10.72 -11.83
C ASN A 63 -8.06 9.52 -11.36
N PRO A 64 -6.73 9.69 -11.19
CA PRO A 64 -5.86 8.62 -10.69
C PRO A 64 -6.17 8.19 -9.25
N ILE A 65 -6.89 8.99 -8.45
CA ILE A 65 -7.20 8.68 -7.05
C ILE A 65 -7.93 7.34 -6.91
N GLY A 66 -8.89 7.03 -7.79
CA GLY A 66 -9.61 5.75 -7.72
C GLY A 66 -8.68 4.55 -7.86
N ARG A 67 -7.69 4.63 -8.76
CA ARG A 67 -6.68 3.59 -8.97
C ARG A 67 -5.69 3.50 -7.80
N LEU A 68 -5.29 4.64 -7.24
CA LEU A 68 -4.43 4.68 -6.05
C LEU A 68 -5.12 4.07 -4.82
N LEU A 69 -6.42 4.34 -4.63
CA LEU A 69 -7.22 3.73 -3.57
C LEU A 69 -7.34 2.21 -3.75
N LEU A 70 -7.57 1.73 -4.98
CA LEU A 70 -7.57 0.30 -5.27
C LEU A 70 -6.20 -0.35 -5.03
N ALA A 71 -5.12 0.31 -5.44
CA ALA A 71 -3.75 -0.16 -5.18
C ALA A 71 -3.45 -0.23 -3.68
N ALA A 72 -3.87 0.78 -2.91
CA ALA A 72 -3.72 0.78 -1.45
C ALA A 72 -4.56 -0.33 -0.80
N ALA A 73 -5.83 -0.47 -1.20
CA ALA A 73 -6.71 -1.53 -0.70
C ALA A 73 -6.16 -2.93 -0.99
N LEU A 74 -5.60 -3.15 -2.19
CA LEU A 74 -4.92 -4.39 -2.54
C LEU A 74 -3.71 -4.62 -1.63
N ALA A 75 -2.86 -3.61 -1.43
CA ALA A 75 -1.71 -3.72 -0.53
C ALA A 75 -2.13 -4.08 0.90
N PHE A 76 -3.20 -3.46 1.43
CA PHE A 76 -3.71 -3.80 2.75
C PHE A 76 -4.32 -5.21 2.82
N ALA A 77 -5.05 -5.64 1.79
CA ALA A 77 -5.59 -6.99 1.70
C ALA A 77 -4.46 -8.04 1.70
N SER A 78 -3.42 -7.81 0.89
CA SER A 78 -2.28 -8.72 0.79
C SER A 78 -1.47 -8.74 2.09
N GLY A 79 -1.35 -7.59 2.76
CA GLY A 79 -0.71 -7.49 4.06
C GLY A 79 -1.45 -8.30 5.14
N GLY A 80 -2.76 -8.10 5.24
CA GLY A 80 -3.60 -8.84 6.20
C GLY A 80 -3.60 -10.35 5.95
N LEU A 81 -3.64 -10.76 4.68
CA LEU A 81 -3.51 -12.17 4.31
C LEU A 81 -2.11 -12.71 4.64
N GLY A 82 -1.05 -11.97 4.33
CA GLY A 82 0.34 -12.36 4.63
C GLY A 82 0.56 -12.61 6.12
N VAL A 83 0.09 -11.69 6.98
CA VAL A 83 0.12 -11.86 8.46
C VAL A 83 -0.64 -13.11 8.88
N THR A 84 -1.85 -13.31 8.35
CA THR A 84 -2.68 -14.48 8.67
C THR A 84 -2.02 -15.80 8.23
N LEU A 85 -1.38 -15.81 7.07
CA LEU A 85 -0.71 -16.99 6.53
C LEU A 85 0.51 -17.40 7.35
N VAL A 86 1.26 -16.45 7.92
CA VAL A 86 2.39 -16.73 8.81
C VAL A 86 1.97 -17.48 10.07
N GLU A 87 0.74 -17.32 10.54
CA GLU A 87 0.24 -18.02 11.73
C GLU A 87 -0.16 -19.49 11.45
N VAL A 88 -0.44 -19.83 10.20
CA VAL A 88 -0.96 -21.17 9.82
C VAL A 88 0.00 -22.00 8.98
N ILE A 89 0.94 -21.37 8.26
CA ILE A 89 1.93 -22.05 7.44
C ILE A 89 3.12 -22.47 8.31
N ASP A 90 3.60 -23.71 8.13
CA ASP A 90 4.84 -24.20 8.74
C ASP A 90 6.03 -23.30 8.33
N PRO A 91 6.84 -22.80 9.28
CA PRO A 91 8.06 -22.03 8.99
C PRO A 91 9.04 -22.68 8.02
N GLN A 92 9.04 -24.01 7.88
CA GLN A 92 9.88 -24.74 6.91
C GLN A 92 9.38 -24.64 5.47
N ASN A 93 8.15 -24.17 5.25
CA ASN A 93 7.57 -24.04 3.92
C ASN A 93 8.11 -22.78 3.22
N PRO A 94 8.57 -22.85 1.95
CA PRO A 94 9.01 -21.68 1.20
C PRO A 94 7.98 -20.53 1.11
N LEU A 95 6.68 -20.85 1.17
CA LEU A 95 5.60 -19.86 1.16
C LEU A 95 5.55 -19.02 2.44
N PHE A 96 6.07 -19.52 3.56
CA PHE A 96 6.10 -18.80 4.82
C PHE A 96 6.88 -17.49 4.70
N ALA A 97 8.08 -17.55 4.10
CA ALA A 97 8.91 -16.37 3.93
C ALA A 97 8.26 -15.33 2.99
N VAL A 98 7.59 -15.80 1.93
CA VAL A 98 6.83 -14.91 1.02
C VAL A 98 5.68 -14.23 1.77
N ALA A 99 4.90 -14.98 2.55
CA ALA A 99 3.82 -14.44 3.35
C ALA A 99 4.31 -13.41 4.38
N ALA A 100 5.44 -13.69 5.04
CA ALA A 100 6.06 -12.78 6.00
C ALA A 100 6.53 -11.48 5.32
N ILE A 101 7.23 -11.56 4.19
CA ILE A 101 7.70 -10.39 3.45
C ILE A 101 6.50 -9.55 2.97
N VAL A 102 5.48 -10.18 2.38
CA VAL A 102 4.28 -9.48 1.89
C VAL A 102 3.53 -8.85 3.06
N GLY A 103 3.31 -9.58 4.16
CA GLY A 103 2.67 -9.10 5.37
C GLY A 103 3.33 -7.84 5.93
N ASN A 104 4.67 -7.83 5.96
CA ASN A 104 5.46 -6.74 6.49
C ASN A 104 5.48 -5.50 5.58
N LEU A 105 5.61 -5.69 4.26
CA LEU A 105 5.77 -4.58 3.32
C LEU A 105 4.44 -3.95 2.89
N ALA A 106 3.39 -4.76 2.73
CA ALA A 106 2.20 -4.32 2.03
C ALA A 106 1.38 -3.30 2.84
N PHE A 107 1.42 -3.38 4.18
CA PHE A 107 0.84 -2.35 5.04
C PHE A 107 1.53 -0.98 4.87
N GLY A 108 2.86 -0.97 4.84
CA GLY A 108 3.66 0.24 4.60
C GLY A 108 3.41 0.83 3.21
N LEU A 109 3.34 -0.03 2.18
CA LEU A 109 3.01 0.36 0.81
C LEU A 109 1.62 1.01 0.71
N GLY A 110 0.59 0.36 1.24
CA GLY A 110 -0.78 0.88 1.23
C GLY A 110 -0.89 2.22 1.97
N THR A 111 -0.28 2.30 3.16
CA THR A 111 -0.26 3.53 3.96
C THR A 111 0.44 4.66 3.22
N GLY A 112 1.65 4.41 2.70
CA GLY A 112 2.42 5.38 1.94
C GLY A 112 1.64 5.94 0.76
N ILE A 113 0.95 5.07 0.00
CA ILE A 113 0.08 5.48 -1.12
C ILE A 113 -1.04 6.43 -0.66
N LEU A 114 -1.75 6.07 0.42
CA LEU A 114 -2.85 6.88 0.94
C LEU A 114 -2.40 8.24 1.47
N VAL A 115 -1.38 8.27 2.33
CA VAL A 115 -1.02 9.50 3.05
C VAL A 115 -0.20 10.48 2.21
N THR A 116 0.39 10.02 1.10
CA THR A 116 1.15 10.87 0.18
C THR A 116 0.40 11.13 -1.13
N PHE A 117 0.34 10.15 -2.03
CA PHE A 117 -0.14 10.33 -3.39
C PHE A 117 -1.62 10.69 -3.46
N VAL A 118 -2.47 10.01 -2.66
CA VAL A 118 -3.90 10.35 -2.63
C VAL A 118 -4.10 11.77 -2.10
N VAL A 119 -3.46 12.15 -0.99
CA VAL A 119 -3.56 13.50 -0.41
C VAL A 119 -3.03 14.57 -1.38
N LEU A 120 -1.90 14.31 -2.04
CA LEU A 120 -1.27 15.25 -2.98
C LEU A 120 -2.16 15.55 -4.20
N LEU A 121 -2.88 14.54 -4.68
CA LEU A 121 -3.72 14.65 -5.86
C LEU A 121 -5.15 15.07 -5.53
N PHE A 122 -5.58 14.91 -4.28
CA PHE A 122 -6.93 15.24 -3.83
C PHE A 122 -7.27 16.74 -3.98
N PRO A 123 -8.50 17.10 -4.40
CA PRO A 123 -9.60 16.24 -4.87
C PRO A 123 -9.60 15.97 -6.38
N THR A 124 -8.88 16.79 -7.15
CA THR A 124 -9.03 16.87 -8.61
C THR A 124 -8.26 15.81 -9.39
N GLY A 125 -7.43 15.01 -8.71
CA GLY A 125 -6.60 13.99 -9.37
C GLY A 125 -5.35 14.54 -10.06
N HIS A 126 -5.14 15.85 -10.03
CA HIS A 126 -4.02 16.53 -10.68
C HIS A 126 -3.05 17.08 -9.64
N LEU A 127 -1.89 17.58 -10.04
CA LEU A 127 -1.00 18.35 -9.17
C LEU A 127 -1.43 19.83 -9.15
N PRO A 128 -1.22 20.60 -8.06
CA PRO A 128 -1.57 22.03 -8.04
C PRO A 128 -0.77 22.90 -9.04
N SER A 129 0.45 22.48 -9.39
CA SER A 129 1.30 23.04 -10.46
C SER A 129 2.46 22.08 -10.74
N PRO A 130 3.17 22.18 -11.88
CA PRO A 130 4.23 21.22 -12.25
C PRO A 130 5.33 21.02 -11.20
N ARG A 131 5.67 22.07 -10.44
CA ARG A 131 6.65 22.00 -9.34
C ARG A 131 6.29 21.03 -8.21
N TRP A 132 5.01 20.70 -8.03
CA TRP A 132 4.58 19.72 -7.03
C TRP A 132 4.93 18.28 -7.42
N ALA A 133 5.40 18.04 -8.65
CA ALA A 133 5.95 16.75 -9.04
C ALA A 133 7.13 16.34 -8.13
N ILE A 134 7.88 17.32 -7.59
CA ILE A 134 8.95 17.06 -6.63
C ILE A 134 8.41 16.35 -5.38
N VAL A 135 7.22 16.72 -4.91
CA VAL A 135 6.59 16.07 -3.74
C VAL A 135 6.20 14.63 -4.06
N GLY A 136 5.70 14.39 -5.28
CA GLY A 136 5.44 13.02 -5.76
C GLY A 136 6.72 12.18 -5.85
N TRP A 137 7.83 12.77 -6.30
CA TRP A 137 9.13 12.12 -6.30
C TRP A 137 9.66 11.84 -4.90
N MET A 138 9.54 12.79 -3.97
CA MET A 138 9.90 12.57 -2.56
C MET A 138 9.11 11.43 -1.94
N ALA A 139 7.79 11.37 -2.21
CA ALA A 139 6.93 10.28 -1.77
C ALA A 139 7.38 8.94 -2.37
N GLY A 140 7.60 8.89 -3.69
CA GLY A 140 7.99 7.66 -4.38
C GLY A 140 9.36 7.14 -3.97
N VAL A 141 10.37 8.01 -3.92
CA VAL A 141 11.71 7.67 -3.46
C VAL A 141 11.67 7.29 -1.99
N GLY A 142 11.04 8.09 -1.14
CA GLY A 142 10.93 7.80 0.29
C GLY A 142 10.27 6.45 0.57
N LEU A 143 9.16 6.14 -0.11
CA LEU A 143 8.48 4.86 0.01
C LEU A 143 9.34 3.70 -0.49
N THR A 144 10.04 3.89 -1.61
CA THR A 144 10.93 2.86 -2.17
C THR A 144 12.09 2.58 -1.21
N LEU A 145 12.73 3.61 -0.68
CA LEU A 145 13.85 3.47 0.27
C LEU A 145 13.40 2.78 1.56
N LEU A 146 12.25 3.19 2.10
CA LEU A 146 11.65 2.55 3.27
C LEU A 146 11.39 1.06 3.03
N LEU A 147 10.69 0.73 1.95
CA LEU A 147 10.34 -0.66 1.66
C LEU A 147 11.58 -1.50 1.34
N LEU A 148 12.61 -0.96 0.69
CA LEU A 148 13.87 -1.67 0.45
C LEU A 148 14.64 -1.93 1.74
N GLY A 149 14.72 -0.94 2.64
CA GLY A 149 15.34 -1.11 3.95
C GLY A 149 14.69 -2.24 4.73
N ILE A 150 13.35 -2.27 4.76
CA ILE A 150 12.57 -3.32 5.42
C ILE A 150 12.71 -4.67 4.71
N ALA A 151 12.58 -4.70 3.39
CA ALA A 151 12.55 -5.94 2.60
C ALA A 151 13.88 -6.70 2.65
N LEU A 152 15.00 -5.98 2.73
CA LEU A 152 16.35 -6.54 2.72
C LEU A 152 16.95 -6.67 4.13
N SER A 153 16.20 -6.29 5.17
CA SER A 153 16.62 -6.50 6.56
C SER A 153 16.84 -7.99 6.84
N PRO A 154 17.93 -8.39 7.52
CA PRO A 154 18.18 -9.79 7.87
C PRO A 154 17.07 -10.44 8.72
N GLU A 155 16.35 -9.62 9.50
CA GLU A 155 15.23 -10.07 10.33
C GLU A 155 13.92 -9.95 9.57
N THR A 156 13.16 -11.04 9.51
CA THR A 156 11.84 -11.03 8.87
C THR A 156 10.77 -10.94 9.91
N PHE A 157 9.95 -9.90 9.78
CA PHE A 157 8.63 -9.77 10.39
C PHE A 157 8.62 -9.40 11.88
N ALA A 158 8.26 -8.14 12.18
CA ALA A 158 7.87 -7.67 13.51
C ALA A 158 8.80 -8.07 14.69
N GLY A 159 10.09 -8.29 14.43
CA GLY A 159 11.06 -8.74 15.44
C GLY A 159 11.00 -10.22 15.80
N LEU A 160 10.32 -11.04 14.98
CA LEU A 160 10.41 -12.49 15.08
C LEU A 160 11.78 -12.97 14.55
N PRO A 161 12.41 -13.96 15.19
CA PRO A 161 13.73 -14.48 14.79
C PRO A 161 13.63 -15.39 13.57
N ILE A 162 13.01 -14.89 12.50
CA ILE A 162 12.84 -15.58 11.22
C ILE A 162 13.88 -15.02 10.25
N GLU A 163 14.75 -15.89 9.74
CA GLU A 163 15.73 -15.51 8.72
C GLU A 163 15.06 -15.06 7.43
N ASN A 164 15.45 -13.88 6.94
CA ASN A 164 14.93 -13.36 5.68
C ASN A 164 15.70 -13.99 4.51
N PRO A 165 15.04 -14.74 3.60
CA PRO A 165 15.72 -15.38 2.47
C PRO A 165 16.34 -14.38 1.50
N ILE A 166 15.86 -13.14 1.48
CA ILE A 166 16.42 -12.04 0.66
C ILE A 166 17.17 -11.00 1.51
N GLY A 167 17.41 -11.30 2.79
CA GLY A 167 18.11 -10.42 3.72
C GLY A 167 19.58 -10.24 3.35
N LEU A 168 20.08 -9.01 3.41
CA LEU A 168 21.47 -8.68 3.16
C LEU A 168 22.26 -8.61 4.47
N GLN A 169 22.92 -9.72 4.82
CA GLN A 169 23.81 -9.78 5.97
C GLN A 169 25.03 -8.84 5.79
N GLY A 170 25.46 -8.17 6.86
CA GLY A 170 26.60 -7.25 6.86
C GLY A 170 26.32 -5.87 6.26
N SER A 171 25.07 -5.58 5.90
CA SER A 171 24.62 -4.29 5.35
C SER A 171 23.66 -3.55 6.29
N GLU A 172 23.59 -3.93 7.56
CA GLU A 172 22.60 -3.48 8.54
C GLU A 172 22.59 -1.95 8.68
N THR A 173 23.77 -1.34 8.80
CA THR A 173 23.92 0.12 8.87
C THR A 173 23.38 0.82 7.62
N LEU A 174 23.64 0.27 6.43
CA LEU A 174 23.13 0.83 5.18
C LEU A 174 21.61 0.75 5.14
N LEU A 175 21.04 -0.42 5.47
CA LEU A 175 19.60 -0.66 5.47
C LEU A 175 18.87 0.26 6.46
N LEU A 176 19.43 0.46 7.66
CA LEU A 176 18.92 1.43 8.63
C LEU A 176 18.93 2.86 8.10
N VAL A 177 19.98 3.25 7.35
CA VAL A 177 20.03 4.58 6.70
C VAL A 177 19.00 4.70 5.58
N LEU A 178 18.77 3.64 4.79
CA LEU A 178 17.73 3.63 3.76
C LEU A 178 16.33 3.75 4.38
N GLU A 179 16.07 2.98 5.43
CA GLU A 179 14.81 3.01 6.17
C GLU A 179 14.57 4.39 6.79
N GLY A 180 15.53 4.88 7.58
CA GLY A 180 15.44 6.19 8.23
C GLY A 180 15.31 7.33 7.22
N GLY A 181 16.15 7.33 6.18
CA GLY A 181 16.07 8.30 5.09
C GLY A 181 14.73 8.26 4.35
N GLY A 182 14.21 7.05 4.09
CA GLY A 182 12.90 6.83 3.50
C GLY A 182 11.77 7.40 4.37
N ILE A 183 11.81 7.15 5.68
CA ILE A 183 10.88 7.71 6.66
C ILE A 183 10.91 9.24 6.64
N TYR A 184 12.08 9.87 6.72
CA TYR A 184 12.19 11.33 6.71
C TYR A 184 11.67 11.94 5.40
N LEU A 185 11.96 11.33 4.25
CA LEU A 185 11.44 11.76 2.96
C LEU A 185 9.92 11.61 2.88
N LEU A 186 9.36 10.51 3.39
CA LEU A 186 7.92 10.30 3.46
C LEU A 186 7.25 11.33 4.38
N PHE A 187 7.81 11.59 5.56
CA PHE A 187 7.30 12.62 6.45
C PHE A 187 7.28 14.00 5.78
N ALA A 188 8.37 14.38 5.12
CA ALA A 188 8.43 15.63 4.36
C ALA A 188 7.40 15.65 3.22
N ALA A 189 7.22 14.53 2.51
CA ALA A 189 6.24 14.40 1.45
C ALA A 189 4.79 14.47 1.97
N ILE A 190 4.49 13.90 3.14
CA ILE A 190 3.18 13.99 3.80
C ILE A 190 2.87 15.44 4.14
N LEU A 191 3.81 16.13 4.82
CA LEU A 191 3.63 17.54 5.19
C LEU A 191 3.42 18.42 3.96
N ALA A 192 4.21 18.20 2.91
CA ALA A 192 4.04 18.89 1.64
C ALA A 192 2.70 18.54 0.98
N SER A 193 2.26 17.28 0.99
CA SER A 193 0.97 16.86 0.44
C SER A 193 -0.19 17.55 1.14
N VAL A 194 -0.15 17.65 2.47
CA VAL A 194 -1.13 18.43 3.25
C VAL A 194 -1.07 19.92 2.90
N ALA A 195 0.13 20.49 2.79
CA ALA A 195 0.30 21.89 2.38
C ALA A 195 -0.26 22.16 0.97
N SER A 196 -0.21 21.15 0.08
CA SER A 196 -0.77 21.24 -1.27
C SER A 196 -2.28 21.46 -1.24
N MET A 197 -2.99 20.83 -0.30
CA MET A 197 -4.42 21.04 -0.10
C MET A 197 -4.69 22.48 0.36
N VAL A 198 -3.92 23.00 1.32
CA VAL A 198 -4.07 24.38 1.80
C VAL A 198 -3.83 25.39 0.68
N VAL A 199 -2.81 25.17 -0.15
CA VAL A 199 -2.53 26.03 -1.31
C VAL A 199 -3.68 26.02 -2.32
N ARG A 200 -4.32 24.87 -2.54
CA ARG A 200 -5.52 24.76 -3.40
C ARG A 200 -6.71 25.51 -2.83
N PHE A 201 -7.01 25.32 -1.55
CA PHE A 201 -8.10 26.03 -0.90
C PHE A 201 -7.92 27.54 -0.96
N ARG A 202 -6.69 28.04 -0.80
CA ARG A 202 -6.37 29.46 -0.90
C ARG A 202 -6.42 30.02 -2.32
N ARG A 203 -6.21 29.17 -3.33
CA ARG A 203 -6.30 29.58 -4.74
C ARG A 203 -7.74 29.56 -5.28
N GLY A 204 -8.69 29.04 -4.50
CA GLY A 204 -10.12 29.16 -4.78
C GLY A 204 -10.60 28.28 -5.93
N THR A 205 -10.09 27.04 -6.01
CA THR A 205 -10.07 26.10 -7.16
C THR A 205 -9.00 26.37 -8.19
#